data_AF-U6F3C7-F1
#
_entry.id   AF-U6F3C7-F1
#
_cell.length_a   1.000
_cell.length_b   1.000
_cell.length_c   1.000
_cell.angle_alpha   90.00
_cell.angle_beta   90.00
_cell.angle_gamma   90.00
#
_symmetry.space_group_name_H-M   'P 1'
#
loop_
_entity.id
_entity.type
_entity.pdbx_description
1 polymer ?
#
loop_
_entity_poly.entity_id
_entity_poly.type
_entity_poly.pdbx_seq_one_letter_code
_entity_poly.pdbx_strand_id
1 'polypeptide(L)'
;MRYHDLNYKETAKKYGCSYAQVYNWCKKYEHKGNEGLKDNRGRKRSQSELSELEKIQLQVKELQRQLEISQRENMLLKKVRDLEREWLLDQNKGK
;
A
#
# COMPACT_ATOMS: atom_id res chain seq x y z
N MET A 1 -19.54 -28.15 11.18
CA MET A 1 -20.25 -26.91 10.80
C MET A 1 -20.98 -26.40 12.04
N ARG A 2 -20.55 -25.29 12.65
CA ARG A 2 -21.27 -24.70 13.79
C ARG A 2 -22.41 -23.83 13.22
N TYR A 3 -23.64 -24.30 13.36
CA TYR A 3 -24.86 -23.57 13.00
C TYR A 3 -25.15 -22.59 14.13
N HIS A 4 -24.59 -21.39 14.04
CA HIS A 4 -25.02 -20.33 14.94
C HIS A 4 -26.36 -19.81 14.43
N ASP A 5 -27.38 -19.86 15.29
CA ASP A 5 -28.75 -19.40 15.07
C ASP A 5 -28.80 -17.85 15.00
N LEU A 6 -27.90 -17.28 14.21
CA LEU A 6 -27.70 -15.85 14.07
C LEU A 6 -28.66 -15.36 13.00
N ASN A 7 -29.76 -14.76 13.46
CA ASN A 7 -30.72 -14.13 12.58
C ASN A 7 -30.17 -12.79 12.06
N TYR A 8 -29.24 -12.87 11.11
CA TYR A 8 -28.61 -11.71 10.48
C TYR A 8 -29.63 -10.81 9.77
N LYS A 9 -30.72 -11.41 9.27
CA LYS A 9 -31.80 -10.73 8.56
C LYS A 9 -32.63 -9.87 9.52
N GLU A 10 -33.01 -10.40 10.67
CA GLU A 10 -33.70 -9.63 11.71
C GLU A 10 -32.82 -8.54 12.30
N THR A 11 -31.54 -8.85 12.54
CA THR A 11 -30.57 -7.86 13.04
C THR A 11 -30.38 -6.71 12.05
N ALA A 12 -30.22 -7.03 10.76
CA ALA A 12 -30.14 -6.06 9.69
C ALA A 12 -31.38 -5.15 9.65
N LYS A 13 -32.58 -5.74 9.75
CA LYS A 13 -33.85 -4.99 9.78
C LYS A 13 -33.97 -4.10 11.01
N LYS A 14 -33.59 -4.60 12.19
CA LYS A 14 -33.67 -3.87 13.47
C LYS A 14 -32.78 -2.63 13.49
N TYR A 15 -31.58 -2.71 12.91
CA TYR A 15 -30.60 -1.62 12.94
C TYR A 15 -30.50 -0.85 11.62
N GLY A 16 -31.39 -1.11 10.65
CA GLY A 16 -31.43 -0.39 9.37
C GLY A 16 -30.16 -0.56 8.52
N CYS A 17 -29.49 -1.70 8.64
CA CYS A 17 -28.24 -1.99 7.94
C CYS A 17 -28.42 -3.17 6.97
N SER A 18 -27.47 -3.33 6.05
CA SER A 18 -27.51 -4.42 5.07
C SER A 18 -27.17 -5.76 5.73
N TYR A 19 -27.83 -6.83 5.29
CA TYR A 19 -27.48 -8.20 5.64
C TYR A 19 -25.98 -8.48 5.48
N ALA A 20 -25.39 -8.00 4.38
CA ALA A 20 -23.97 -8.19 4.11
C ALA A 20 -23.08 -7.50 5.15
N GLN A 21 -23.49 -6.36 5.70
CA GLN A 21 -22.75 -5.67 6.76
C GLN A 21 -22.76 -6.48 8.06
N VAL A 22 -23.95 -6.94 8.48
CA VAL A 22 -24.10 -7.75 9.70
C VAL A 22 -23.32 -9.06 9.59
N TYR A 23 -23.46 -9.76 8.46
CA TYR A 23 -22.71 -11.00 8.20
C TYR A 23 -21.18 -10.76 8.26
N ASN A 24 -20.70 -9.71 7.61
CA ASN A 24 -19.27 -9.38 7.61
C ASN A 24 -18.76 -8.99 9.00
N TRP A 25 -19.54 -8.27 9.80
CA TRP A 25 -19.19 -7.95 11.18
C TRP A 25 -19.11 -9.20 12.05
N CYS A 26 -20.11 -10.10 11.98
CA CYS A 26 -20.10 -11.35 12.72
C CYS A 26 -18.88 -12.21 12.34
N LYS A 27 -18.58 -12.35 11.05
CA LYS A 27 -17.41 -13.11 10.57
C LYS A 27 -16.09 -12.48 11.03
N LYS A 28 -15.97 -11.16 11.01
CA LYS A 28 -14.77 -10.45 11.49
C LYS A 28 -14.60 -10.60 13.00
N TYR A 29 -15.69 -10.54 13.75
CA TYR A 29 -15.70 -10.71 15.19
C TYR A 29 -15.35 -12.15 15.60
N GLU A 30 -15.86 -13.16 14.89
CA GLU A 30 -15.50 -14.57 15.16
C GLU A 30 -13.99 -14.82 14.95
N HIS A 31 -13.40 -14.20 13.92
CA HIS A 31 -11.99 -14.40 13.60
C HIS A 31 -11.04 -13.57 14.48
N LYS A 32 -11.38 -12.31 14.81
CA LYS A 32 -10.45 -11.35 15.43
C LYS A 32 -11.01 -10.69 16.69
N GLY A 33 -12.17 -11.12 17.18
CA GLY A 33 -12.87 -10.48 18.30
C GLY A 33 -13.18 -9.02 18.02
N ASN A 34 -13.11 -8.21 19.08
CA ASN A 34 -13.39 -6.77 19.02
C ASN A 34 -12.48 -6.01 18.04
N GLU A 35 -11.18 -6.38 17.95
CA GLU A 35 -10.24 -5.73 17.02
C GLU A 35 -10.64 -5.92 15.54
N GLY A 36 -11.39 -6.98 15.23
CA GLY A 36 -11.93 -7.23 13.89
C GLY A 36 -12.98 -6.21 13.42
N LEU A 37 -13.64 -5.52 14.36
CA LEU A 37 -14.67 -4.52 14.08
C LEU A 37 -14.14 -3.09 14.04
N LYS A 38 -12.88 -2.88 14.41
CA LYS A 38 -12.22 -1.56 14.41
C LYS A 38 -12.15 -0.98 13.00
N ASP A 39 -12.60 0.27 12.84
CA ASP A 39 -12.50 0.96 11.55
C ASP A 39 -11.05 1.40 11.30
N ASN A 40 -10.41 0.77 10.32
CA ASN A 40 -9.03 1.03 9.92
C ASN A 40 -8.93 1.74 8.56
N ARG A 41 -10.03 2.32 8.05
CA ARG A 41 -10.00 3.12 6.83
C ARG A 41 -9.05 4.31 6.98
N GLY A 42 -8.23 4.55 5.97
CA GLY A 42 -7.26 5.66 5.93
C GLY A 42 -6.09 5.54 6.92
N ARG A 43 -6.04 4.51 7.76
CA ARG A 43 -4.96 4.30 8.73
C ARG A 43 -4.02 3.21 8.24
N LYS A 44 -2.71 3.49 8.25
CA LYS A 44 -1.70 2.45 8.04
C LYS A 44 -1.72 1.52 9.26
N ARG A 45 -1.76 0.20 9.01
CA ARG A 45 -1.60 -0.80 10.07
C ARG A 45 -0.26 -0.57 10.78
N SER A 46 -0.21 -0.80 12.08
CA SER A 46 1.03 -0.67 12.84
C SER A 46 2.04 -1.72 12.38
N GLN A 47 3.33 -1.42 12.44
CA GLN A 47 4.38 -2.38 12.08
C GLN A 47 4.37 -3.65 12.93
N SER A 48 3.82 -3.59 14.14
CA SER A 48 3.58 -4.73 15.03
C SER A 48 2.49 -5.67 14.53
N GLU A 49 1.52 -5.18 13.76
CA GLU A 49 0.40 -5.97 13.21
C GLU A 49 0.70 -6.58 11.83
N LEU A 50 1.83 -6.23 11.22
CA LEU A 50 2.23 -6.75 9.93
C LEU A 50 2.88 -8.13 10.07
N SER A 51 2.44 -9.06 9.21
CA SER A 51 3.15 -10.32 9.01
C SER A 51 4.57 -10.08 8.51
N GLU A 52 5.48 -11.01 8.78
CA GLU A 52 6.85 -10.96 8.28
C GLU A 52 6.90 -10.82 6.76
N LEU A 53 6.02 -11.54 6.03
CA LEU A 53 5.87 -11.39 4.58
C LEU A 53 5.45 -9.98 4.17
N GLU A 54 4.51 -9.36 4.89
CA GLU A 54 4.06 -8.00 4.60
C GLU A 54 5.19 -6.98 4.86
N LYS A 55 5.99 -7.17 5.92
CA LYS A 55 7.18 -6.34 6.20
C LYS A 55 8.20 -6.43 5.08
N ILE A 56 8.50 -7.63 4.62
CA ILE A 56 9.44 -7.87 3.51
C ILE A 56 8.93 -7.19 2.24
N GLN A 57 7.65 -7.34 1.91
CA GLN A 57 7.07 -6.70 0.72
C GLN A 57 7.17 -5.17 0.77
N LEU A 58 6.97 -4.56 1.95
CA LEU A 58 7.15 -3.12 2.12
C LEU A 58 8.60 -2.69 1.95
N GLN A 59 9.55 -3.45 2.50
CA GLN A 59 10.98 -3.19 2.34
C GLN A 59 11.40 -3.31 0.87
N VAL A 60 10.98 -4.36 0.18
CA VAL A 60 11.24 -4.54 -1.26
C VAL A 60 10.70 -3.36 -2.06
N LYS A 61 9.47 -2.93 -1.79
CA LYS A 61 8.87 -1.78 -2.47
C LYS A 61 9.65 -0.48 -2.24
N GLU A 62 10.12 -0.25 -1.01
CA GLU A 62 10.93 0.92 -0.69
C GLU A 62 12.30 0.88 -1.37
N LEU A 63 12.96 -0.28 -1.38
CA LEU A 63 14.23 -0.46 -2.07
C LEU A 63 14.10 -0.28 -3.59
N GLN A 64 13.04 -0.78 -4.19
CA GLN A 64 12.74 -0.58 -5.62
C GLN A 64 12.57 0.92 -5.94
N ARG A 65 11.87 1.66 -5.08
CA ARG A 65 11.71 3.12 -5.23
C ARG A 65 13.05 3.85 -5.18
N GLN A 66 13.91 3.49 -4.22
CA GLN A 66 15.24 4.08 -4.10
C GLN A 66 16.11 3.77 -5.31
N LEU A 67 16.08 2.53 -5.80
CA LEU A 67 16.78 2.12 -7.01
C LEU A 67 16.32 2.91 -8.22
N GLU A 68 15.00 3.07 -8.40
CA GLU A 68 14.41 3.83 -9.50
C GLU A 68 14.83 5.31 -9.47
N ILE A 69 14.85 5.93 -8.28
CA ILE A 69 15.33 7.31 -8.11
C ILE A 69 16.81 7.40 -8.47
N SER A 70 17.64 6.49 -7.96
CA SER A 70 19.08 6.48 -8.24
C SER A 70 19.38 6.27 -9.73
N GLN A 71 18.61 5.42 -10.41
CA GLN A 71 18.72 5.22 -11.85
C GLN A 71 18.37 6.49 -12.62
N ARG A 72 17.31 7.19 -12.23
CA ARG A 72 16.92 8.48 -12.83
C ARG A 72 18.00 9.54 -12.65
N GLU A 73 18.55 9.66 -11.45
CA GLU A 73 19.63 10.59 -11.15
C GLU A 73 20.87 10.30 -12.02
N ASN A 74 21.26 9.03 -12.14
CA ASN A 74 22.37 8.62 -13.00
C ASN A 74 22.10 8.95 -14.49
N MET A 75 20.88 8.74 -14.97
CA MET A 75 20.51 9.11 -16.34
C MET A 75 20.61 10.62 -16.57
N LEU A 76 20.11 11.41 -15.62
CA LEU A 76 20.17 12.86 -15.68
C LEU A 76 21.63 13.34 -15.69
N LEU A 77 22.47 12.82 -14.80
CA LEU A 77 23.91 13.15 -14.74
C LEU A 77 24.64 12.81 -16.04
N LYS A 78 24.33 11.66 -16.66
CA LYS A 78 24.89 11.30 -17.98
C LYS A 78 24.49 12.32 -19.05
N LYS A 79 23.20 12.69 -19.10
CA LYS A 79 22.72 13.65 -20.09
C LYS A 79 23.30 15.04 -19.91
N VAL A 80 23.49 15.50 -18.67
CA VAL A 80 24.17 16.77 -18.37
C VAL A 80 25.60 16.75 -18.91
N ARG A 81 26.37 15.69 -18.63
CA ARG A 81 27.74 15.53 -19.15
C ARG A 81 27.81 15.49 -20.67
N ASP A 82 26.82 14.87 -21.34
CA ASP A 82 26.73 14.87 -22.81
C ASP A 82 26.56 16.29 -23.35
N LEU A 83 25.65 17.06 -22.77
CA LEU A 83 25.39 18.45 -23.18
C LEU A 83 26.61 19.34 -22.95
N GLU A 84 27.31 19.18 -21.82
CA GLU A 84 28.57 19.90 -21.55
C GLU A 84 29.63 19.58 -22.61
N ARG A 85 29.76 18.30 -23.02
CA ARG A 85 30.68 17.91 -24.10
C ARG A 85 30.30 18.52 -25.44
N GLU A 86 29.02 18.43 -25.83
CA GLU A 86 28.50 19.03 -27.07
C GLU A 86 28.77 20.53 -27.10
N TRP A 87 28.49 21.22 -25.98
CA TRP A 87 28.74 22.66 -25.85
C TRP A 87 30.22 23.01 -26.02
N LEU A 88 31.13 22.28 -25.37
CA LEU A 88 32.58 22.49 -25.52
C LEU A 88 33.07 22.26 -26.95
N LEU A 89 32.53 21.25 -27.64
CA LEU A 89 32.87 20.98 -29.04
C LEU A 89 32.42 22.11 -29.96
N ASP A 90 31.23 22.67 -29.74
CA ASP A 90 30.72 23.77 -30.55
C ASP A 90 31.50 25.08 -30.33
N GLN A 91 31.98 25.35 -29.11
CA GLN A 91 32.87 26.50 -28.86
C GLN A 91 34.22 26.40 -29.57
N ASN A 92 34.74 25.17 -29.74
CA ASN A 92 36.02 24.94 -30.42
C ASN A 92 35.95 24.98 -31.95
N LYS A 93 34.76 24.82 -32.56
CA LYS A 93 34.56 24.93 -34.02
C LYS A 93 34.58 26.38 -34.53
N GLY A 94 34.40 27.35 -33.63
CA GLY A 94 34.39 28.78 -33.97
C GLY A 94 35.73 29.50 -33.82
N LYS A 95 36.82 28.77 -33.50
CA LYS A 95 38.21 29.26 -33.49
C LYS A 95 38.96 28.71 -34.70
#